data_AF-A0A8T5P626-F1
#
_entry.id   AF-A0A8T5P626-F1
#
_cell.length_a   1.000
_cell.length_b   1.000
_cell.length_c   1.000
_cell.angle_alpha   90.00
_cell.angle_beta   90.00
_cell.angle_gamma   90.00
#
_symmetry.space_group_name_H-M   'P 1'
#
loop_
_entity.id
_entity.type
_entity.pdbx_description
1 polymer ?
#
loop_
_entity_poly.entity_id
_entity_poly.type
_entity_poly.pdbx_seq_one_letter_code
_entity_poly.pdbx_strand_id
1 'polypeptide(L)'
;MEQLIYFNGKFVPKQEARTSVYDHGFLYGDGVFEGIRAYNGRVFRLDGHLDRLYDSAKAIDLKIPLSKEEMTKAIIETLKRNGLKDAYIRPIV
;
A
#
# COMPACT_ATOMS: atom_id res chain seq x y z
N MET A 1 -9.31 -16.87 -8.20
CA MET A 1 -9.54 -15.42 -8.44
C MET A 1 -8.20 -14.76 -8.60
N GLU A 2 -8.06 -13.87 -9.58
CA GLU A 2 -6.84 -13.11 -9.79
C GLU A 2 -6.68 -12.05 -8.69
N GLN A 3 -5.45 -11.87 -8.20
CA GLN A 3 -5.17 -10.92 -7.12
C GLN A 3 -5.32 -9.48 -7.64
N LEU A 4 -6.11 -8.66 -6.96
CA LEU A 4 -6.29 -7.25 -7.25
C LEU A 4 -5.30 -6.41 -6.46
N ILE A 5 -4.68 -5.44 -7.14
CA ILE A 5 -3.75 -4.47 -6.58
C ILE A 5 -4.41 -3.10 -6.62
N TYR A 6 -4.36 -2.36 -5.52
CA TYR A 6 -4.67 -0.93 -5.54
C TYR A 6 -3.47 -0.18 -6.12
N PHE A 7 -3.66 0.43 -7.29
CA PHE A 7 -2.62 1.08 -8.06
C PHE A 7 -3.14 2.43 -8.58
N ASN A 8 -2.52 3.53 -8.13
CA ASN A 8 -2.84 4.90 -8.55
C ASN A 8 -4.35 5.22 -8.58
N GLY A 9 -5.06 4.89 -7.49
CA GLY A 9 -6.49 5.20 -7.34
C GLY A 9 -7.45 4.13 -7.90
N LYS A 10 -6.94 3.06 -8.52
CA LYS A 10 -7.75 2.02 -9.17
C LYS A 10 -7.39 0.64 -8.65
N PHE A 11 -8.36 -0.29 -8.71
CA PHE A 11 -8.10 -1.70 -8.51
C PHE A 11 -7.85 -2.35 -9.86
N VAL A 12 -6.67 -2.94 -10.03
CA VAL A 12 -6.27 -3.61 -11.27
C VAL A 12 -5.85 -5.05 -10.98
N PRO A 13 -6.00 -5.98 -11.92
CA PRO A 13 -5.37 -7.30 -11.83
C PRO A 13 -3.86 -7.17 -11.65
N LYS A 14 -3.24 -8.08 -10.91
CA LYS A 14 -1.79 -8.07 -10.63
C LYS A 14 -0.92 -7.93 -11.89
N GLN A 15 -1.34 -8.49 -13.02
CA GLN A 15 -0.59 -8.43 -14.29
C GLN A 15 -0.64 -7.06 -14.98
N GLU A 16 -1.59 -6.21 -14.58
CA GLU A 16 -1.80 -4.85 -15.10
C GLU A 16 -1.17 -3.78 -14.20
N ALA A 17 -0.83 -4.11 -12.96
CA ALA A 17 -0.09 -3.22 -12.06
C ALA A 17 1.35 -3.05 -12.56
N ARG A 18 1.59 -1.99 -13.33
CA ARG A 18 2.86 -1.69 -14.00
C ARG A 18 3.33 -0.30 -13.63
N THR A 19 4.58 -0.17 -13.22
CA THR A 19 5.25 1.13 -13.08
C THR A 19 6.21 1.37 -14.25
N SER A 20 6.60 2.63 -14.45
CA SER A 20 7.62 3.01 -15.42
C SER A 20 9.01 2.54 -14.95
N VAL A 21 9.87 2.13 -15.88
CA VAL A 21 11.30 1.91 -15.56
C VAL A 21 12.03 3.20 -15.19
N TYR A 22 11.42 4.36 -15.45
CA TYR A 22 11.93 5.67 -15.05
C TYR A 22 11.33 6.19 -13.74
N ASP A 23 10.53 5.38 -13.06
CA ASP A 23 10.02 5.71 -11.73
C ASP A 23 11.20 5.92 -10.76
N HIS A 24 11.17 7.02 -10.01
CA HIS A 24 12.28 7.40 -9.13
C HIS A 24 12.47 6.38 -7.99
N GLY A 25 11.37 5.79 -7.51
CA GLY A 25 11.40 4.68 -6.55
C GLY A 25 12.03 3.41 -7.12
N PHE A 26 11.93 3.19 -8.44
CA PHE A 26 12.62 2.07 -9.10
C PHE A 26 14.10 2.37 -9.38
N LEU A 27 14.41 3.54 -9.93
CA LEU A 27 15.77 3.88 -10.36
C LEU A 27 16.72 4.20 -9.20
N TYR A 28 16.22 4.85 -8.16
CA TYR A 28 17.05 5.42 -7.08
C TYR A 28 16.64 4.93 -5.69
N GLY A 29 15.58 4.12 -5.58
CA GLY A 29 15.05 3.68 -4.30
C GLY A 29 14.38 4.81 -3.50
N ASP A 30 14.02 5.90 -4.18
CA ASP A 30 13.35 7.04 -3.55
C ASP A 30 11.86 6.75 -3.34
N GLY A 31 11.57 6.14 -2.19
CA GLY A 31 10.22 5.77 -1.79
C GLY A 31 10.22 5.12 -0.42
N VAL A 32 9.03 4.95 0.16
CA VAL A 32 8.84 4.29 1.44
C VAL A 32 7.83 3.16 1.31
N PHE A 33 7.95 2.15 2.16
CA PHE A 33 7.00 1.04 2.19
C PHE A 33 6.76 0.55 3.60
N GLU A 34 5.66 -0.20 3.77
CA GLU A 34 5.36 -0.88 5.03
C GLU A 34 5.20 -2.39 4.87
N GLY A 35 5.45 -3.10 5.97
CA GLY A 35 5.25 -4.53 6.07
C GLY A 35 4.11 -4.86 7.02
N ILE A 36 2.88 -4.86 6.53
CA ILE A 36 1.68 -5.00 7.36
C ILE A 36 1.17 -6.43 7.28
N ARG A 37 0.69 -6.97 8.42
CA ARG A 37 0.08 -8.29 8.49
C ARG A 37 -1.42 -8.18 8.71
N ALA A 38 -2.17 -9.06 8.06
CA ALA A 38 -3.55 -9.35 8.42
C ALA A 38 -3.66 -10.78 8.95
N TYR A 39 -4.49 -10.96 9.98
CA TYR A 39 -4.79 -12.24 10.59
C TYR A 39 -6.30 -12.39 10.72
N ASN A 40 -6.83 -13.53 10.27
CA ASN A 40 -8.28 -13.81 10.32
C ASN A 40 -9.15 -12.64 9.81
N GLY A 41 -8.73 -12.01 8.71
CA GLY A 41 -9.44 -10.90 8.05
C GLY A 41 -9.27 -9.54 8.73
N ARG A 42 -8.44 -9.42 9.77
CA ARG A 42 -8.19 -8.16 10.49
C ARG A 42 -6.76 -7.68 10.28
N VAL A 43 -6.59 -6.44 9.86
CA VAL A 43 -5.27 -5.83 9.73
C VAL A 43 -4.71 -5.50 11.11
N PHE A 44 -3.52 -6.03 11.41
CA PHE A 44 -2.90 -5.87 12.73
C PHE A 44 -2.23 -4.50 12.84
N ARG A 45 -2.61 -3.74 13.88
CA ARG A 45 -2.02 -2.43 14.23
C ARG A 45 -1.94 -1.44 13.06
N LEU A 46 -2.95 -1.40 12.20
CA LEU A 46 -2.95 -0.59 10.97
C LEU A 46 -2.58 0.88 11.23
N ASP A 47 -3.18 1.52 12.24
CA ASP A 47 -2.94 2.94 12.52
C ASP A 47 -1.47 3.25 12.78
N GLY A 48 -0.78 2.40 13.56
CA GLY A 48 0.63 2.59 13.87
C GLY A 48 1.57 2.26 12.70
N HIS A 49 1.18 1.36 11.81
CA HIS A 49 1.89 1.17 10.55
C HIS A 49 1.75 2.40 9.64
N LEU A 50 0.55 2.98 9.58
CA LEU A 50 0.32 4.17 8.79
C LEU A 50 1.00 5.41 9.39
N ASP A 51 1.01 5.60 10.71
CA ASP A 51 1.80 6.68 11.33
C ASP A 51 3.26 6.60 10.87
N ARG A 52 3.86 5.41 10.96
CA ARG A 52 5.25 5.20 10.51
C ARG A 52 5.44 5.43 9.01
N LEU A 53 4.50 5.03 8.16
CA LEU A 53 4.58 5.26 6.71
C LEU A 53 4.60 6.75 6.39
N TYR A 54 3.68 7.53 6.98
CA TYR A 54 3.58 8.97 6.76
C TYR A 54 4.75 9.73 7.37
N ASP A 55 5.22 9.33 8.56
CA ASP A 55 6.43 9.89 9.17
C ASP A 55 7.68 9.61 8.32
N SER A 56 7.80 8.39 7.75
CA SER A 56 8.90 8.02 6.87
C SER A 56 8.88 8.82 5.57
N ALA A 57 7.70 8.98 4.95
CA ALA A 57 7.55 9.81 3.75
C ALA A 57 7.93 11.26 4.04
N LYS A 58 7.49 11.81 5.18
CA LYS A 58 7.86 13.15 5.62
C LYS A 58 9.37 13.30 5.84
N ALA A 59 10.05 12.28 6.37
CA ALA A 59 11.49 12.33 6.63
C ALA A 59 12.34 12.46 5.35
N ILE A 60 11.80 12.05 4.20
CA ILE A 60 12.45 12.16 2.88
C ILE A 60 11.80 13.24 1.99
N ASP A 61 10.95 14.10 2.56
CA ASP A 61 10.18 15.14 1.84
C ASP A 61 9.27 14.58 0.72
N LEU A 62 8.81 13.33 0.86
CA LEU A 62 7.88 12.68 -0.05
C LEU A 62 6.42 12.99 0.37
N LYS A 63 5.66 13.60 -0.55
CA LYS A 63 4.24 13.89 -0.33
C LYS A 63 3.37 12.73 -0.79
N ILE A 64 2.75 12.03 0.17
CA ILE A 64 1.71 11.03 -0.13
C ILE A 64 0.44 11.74 -0.62
N PRO A 65 -0.12 11.39 -1.80
CA PRO A 65 -1.29 12.07 -2.35
C PRO A 65 -2.62 11.69 -1.68
N LEU A 66 -2.62 10.65 -0.85
CA LEU A 66 -3.77 10.17 -0.09
C LEU A 66 -3.67 10.62 1.36
N SER A 67 -4.80 11.00 1.97
CA SER A 67 -4.88 11.14 3.42
C SER A 67 -4.72 9.79 4.12
N LYS A 68 -4.37 9.79 5.41
CA LYS A 68 -4.23 8.55 6.20
C LYS A 68 -5.52 7.73 6.21
N GLU A 69 -6.67 8.40 6.24
CA GLU A 69 -8.01 7.78 6.16
C GLU A 69 -8.26 7.15 4.79
N GLU A 70 -7.85 7.81 3.71
CA GLU A 70 -7.98 7.27 2.35
C GLU A 70 -7.08 6.04 2.14
N MET A 71 -5.83 6.10 2.61
CA MET A 71 -4.90 4.96 2.60
C MET A 71 -5.46 3.78 3.43
N THR A 72 -6.05 4.07 4.60
CA THR A 72 -6.72 3.07 5.45
C THR A 72 -7.85 2.37 4.69
N LYS A 73 -8.72 3.14 4.03
CA LYS A 73 -9.82 2.59 3.21
C LYS A 73 -9.28 1.76 2.05
N ALA A 74 -8.24 2.23 1.35
CA ALA A 74 -7.63 1.50 0.25
C ALA A 74 -7.06 0.14 0.70
N ILE A 75 -6.36 0.08 1.82
CA ILE A 75 -5.80 -1.16 2.38
C ILE A 75 -6.90 -2.15 2.77
N ILE A 76 -7.90 -1.70 3.51
CA ILE A 76 -9.00 -2.56 3.98
C ILE A 76 -9.81 -3.09 2.78
N GLU A 77 -10.13 -2.23 1.83
CA GLU A 77 -10.87 -2.62 0.62
C GLU A 77 -10.05 -3.57 -0.26
N THR A 78 -8.73 -3.39 -0.36
CA THR A 78 -7.83 -4.33 -1.05
C THR A 78 -7.90 -5.71 -0.42
N LEU A 79 -7.80 -5.80 0.91
CA LEU A 79 -7.89 -7.09 1.62
C LEU A 79 -9.24 -7.76 1.37
N LYS A 80 -10.33 -6.98 1.49
CA LYS A 80 -11.70 -7.47 1.32
C LYS A 80 -11.96 -7.98 -0.10
N ARG A 81 -11.57 -7.22 -1.13
CA ARG A 81 -11.77 -7.62 -2.54
C ARG A 81 -11.01 -8.89 -2.92
N ASN A 82 -9.85 -9.10 -2.30
CA ASN A 82 -9.07 -10.31 -2.51
C ASN A 82 -9.56 -11.51 -1.68
N GLY A 83 -10.49 -11.31 -0.73
CA GLY A 83 -11.04 -12.38 0.09
C GLY A 83 -10.01 -13.08 1.00
N LEU A 84 -8.87 -12.44 1.28
CA LEU A 84 -7.79 -13.03 2.06
C LEU A 84 -8.05 -12.86 3.55
N LYS A 85 -7.86 -13.95 4.31
CA LYS A 85 -7.94 -13.92 5.78
C LYS A 85 -6.59 -13.63 6.41
N ASP A 86 -5.55 -14.32 5.94
CA ASP A 86 -4.18 -14.12 6.39
C ASP A 86 -3.37 -13.59 5.22
N ALA A 87 -2.77 -12.40 5.40
CA ALA A 87 -2.14 -11.69 4.30
C ALA A 87 -0.93 -10.88 4.74
N TYR A 88 -0.04 -10.65 3.77
CA TYR A 88 0.99 -9.62 3.83
C TYR A 88 0.55 -8.47 2.95
N ILE A 89 0.46 -7.27 3.50
CA ILE A 89 0.04 -6.05 2.81
C ILE A 89 1.26 -5.12 2.76
N ARG A 90 1.59 -4.66 1.55
CA ARG A 90 2.76 -3.81 1.30
C ARG A 90 2.32 -2.55 0.54
N PRO A 91 1.87 -1.49 1.23
CA PRO A 91 1.77 -0.19 0.58
C PRO A 91 3.19 0.30 0.28
N ILE A 92 3.37 0.85 -0.92
CA ILE A 92 4.61 1.47 -1.40
C ILE A 92 4.19 2.84 -1.92
N VAL A 93 4.93 3.87 -1.52
CA VAL A 93 4.73 5.26 -1.95
C VAL A 93 6.05 5.83 -2.43
#